data_AF-A0A396ZFE3-F1
#
_entry.id   AF-A0A396ZFE3-F1
#
_cell.length_a   1.000
_cell.length_b   1.000
_cell.length_c   1.000
_cell.angle_alpha   90.00
_cell.angle_beta   90.00
_cell.angle_gamma   90.00
#
_symmetry.space_group_name_H-M   'P 1'
#
loop_
_entity.id
_entity.type
_entity.pdbx_description
1 polymer ?
#
loop_
_entity_poly.entity_id
_entity_poly.type
_entity_poly.pdbx_seq_one_letter_code
_entity_poly.pdbx_strand_id
1 'polypeptide(L)'
;MTERNQPKIKKAKTEHRYQMIHWIEKGNIEKIKEEIETRGKDFYGAAPLFFAASENSVPTLEYFESIGFPLDTRDSGNLSLHFYACRDRGKSEVVSYLLNKNIKPDPKDILEAAAKGKIEILKLYQTFGIDLKDPNLKNENDTLLEIATFSNLECLKFLFEQGLPLEPSLLPRAANLGKLDIVRYLVLEQKADPNVKVHERNAIHEACFGPSNHEPYEHLNILKFLHENGGDLNSPSNWRGDEIYTPLHFACRPGAQDKMPFIRYLLENGVDPDLQNPKSALSIADSKTRKEVLKFLETKGIKVEKDPFQRSFQVEKLIAFAEDAIRKFAKENPEAVVFQFVIEGATMSMSDLFDPEYYVGEWKYEGFAEFREGDGFDFILWQEHYDSMGEDENSPYALAMSKVIEGLHARKAFDHLKRSKNFETKMIDHLY
;
A
#
# COMPACT_ATOMS: atom_id res chain seq x y z
N MET A 1 9.46 45.31 33.65
CA MET A 1 9.28 44.19 34.59
C MET A 1 9.32 42.91 33.77
N THR A 2 10.42 42.18 33.92
CA THR A 2 10.78 40.97 33.17
C THR A 2 9.87 39.80 33.54
N GLU A 3 9.28 39.15 32.53
CA GLU A 3 8.66 37.83 32.64
C GLU A 3 9.67 36.86 33.26
N ARG A 4 9.38 36.43 34.50
CA ARG A 4 10.19 35.45 35.20
C ARG A 4 9.95 34.08 34.59
N ASN A 5 11.04 33.45 34.16
CA ASN A 5 11.21 32.02 33.93
C ASN A 5 10.32 31.16 34.86
N GLN A 6 9.21 30.65 34.32
CA GLN A 6 8.55 29.50 34.93
C GLN A 6 9.39 28.24 34.62
N PRO A 7 9.72 27.40 35.62
CA PRO A 7 10.41 26.14 35.36
C PRO A 7 9.57 25.28 34.41
N LYS A 8 10.16 24.81 33.31
CA LYS A 8 9.50 23.89 32.38
C LYS A 8 9.04 22.65 33.15
N ILE A 9 7.73 22.43 33.23
CA ILE A 9 7.15 21.24 33.84
C ILE A 9 7.76 20.01 33.15
N LYS A 10 8.38 19.12 33.93
CA LYS A 10 8.96 17.88 33.42
C LYS A 10 7.81 16.98 32.96
N LYS A 11 7.60 16.84 31.66
CA LYS A 11 6.54 16.01 31.09
C LYS A 11 6.86 14.52 31.20
N ALA A 12 5.81 13.69 31.25
CA ALA A 12 5.93 12.23 31.24
C ALA A 12 6.66 11.71 29.98
N LYS A 13 7.71 10.91 30.21
CA LYS A 13 8.39 10.09 29.21
C LYS A 13 7.59 8.82 28.88
N THR A 14 8.04 8.11 27.84
CA THR A 14 7.44 6.87 27.35
C THR A 14 7.28 5.81 28.44
N GLU A 15 8.29 5.61 29.31
CA GLU A 15 8.25 4.58 30.35
C GLU A 15 7.16 4.86 31.39
N HIS A 16 6.97 6.13 31.75
CA HIS A 16 5.90 6.54 32.66
C HIS A 16 4.51 6.28 32.06
N ARG A 17 4.35 6.53 30.75
CA ARG A 17 3.06 6.27 30.07
C ARG A 17 2.74 4.78 30.02
N TYR A 18 3.72 3.94 29.71
CA TYR A 18 3.53 2.48 29.75
C TYR A 18 3.14 1.99 31.15
N GLN A 19 3.78 2.52 32.18
CA GLN A 19 3.45 2.16 33.55
C GLN A 19 2.01 2.58 33.93
N MET A 20 1.58 3.77 33.52
CA MET A 20 0.21 4.25 33.69
C MET A 20 -0.80 3.35 32.95
N ILE A 21 -0.55 3.02 31.68
CA ILE A 21 -1.40 2.10 30.90
C ILE A 21 -1.54 0.76 31.62
N HIS A 22 -0.43 0.20 32.11
CA HIS A 22 -0.44 -1.07 32.83
C HIS A 22 -1.29 -1.04 34.11
N TRP A 23 -1.24 0.05 34.89
CA TRP A 23 -2.09 0.18 36.07
C TRP A 23 -3.57 0.31 35.71
N ILE A 24 -3.89 1.04 34.64
CA ILE A 24 -5.25 1.18 34.11
C ILE A 24 -5.80 -0.18 33.66
N GLU A 25 -5.03 -0.91 32.84
CA GLU A 25 -5.37 -2.26 32.36
C GLU A 25 -5.64 -3.23 33.53
N LYS A 26 -4.89 -3.11 34.63
CA LYS A 26 -5.07 -3.92 35.84
C LYS A 26 -6.15 -3.40 36.79
N GLY A 27 -6.79 -2.28 36.47
CA GLY A 27 -7.77 -1.63 37.35
C GLY A 27 -7.17 -1.17 38.69
N ASN A 28 -5.85 -0.92 38.75
CA ASN A 28 -5.16 -0.54 39.97
C ASN A 28 -5.29 0.97 40.24
N ILE A 29 -6.50 1.38 40.63
CA ILE A 29 -6.86 2.77 40.90
C ILE A 29 -6.00 3.39 41.99
N GLU A 30 -5.60 2.64 43.02
CA GLU A 30 -4.78 3.18 44.11
C GLU A 30 -3.38 3.59 43.62
N LYS A 31 -2.72 2.79 42.77
CA LYS A 31 -1.44 3.21 42.18
C LYS A 31 -1.58 4.42 41.26
N ILE A 32 -2.70 4.52 40.55
CA ILE A 32 -2.98 5.69 39.69
C ILE A 32 -3.12 6.94 40.56
N LYS A 33 -3.85 6.86 41.68
CA LYS A 33 -3.99 7.96 42.65
C LYS A 33 -2.63 8.37 43.22
N GLU A 34 -1.87 7.42 43.75
CA GLU A 34 -0.53 7.67 44.32
C GLU A 34 0.40 8.38 43.33
N GLU A 35 0.41 7.94 42.06
CA GLU A 35 1.22 8.55 41.02
C GLU A 35 0.79 10.00 40.72
N ILE A 36 -0.52 10.24 40.60
CA ILE A 36 -1.07 11.58 40.32
C ILE A 36 -0.83 12.52 41.51
N GLU A 37 -0.97 12.05 42.74
CA GLU A 37 -0.63 12.80 43.96
C GLU A 37 0.86 13.14 44.01
N THR A 38 1.72 12.20 43.63
CA THR A 38 3.18 12.37 43.69
C THR A 38 3.71 13.33 42.63
N ARG A 39 3.22 13.25 41.38
CA ARG A 39 3.77 14.02 40.25
C ARG A 39 2.93 15.23 39.84
N GLY A 40 1.69 15.28 40.30
CA GLY A 40 0.70 16.27 39.87
C GLY A 40 0.03 15.91 38.54
N LYS A 41 -1.22 16.36 38.39
CA LYS A 41 -2.05 16.09 37.19
C LYS A 41 -1.44 16.57 35.88
N ASP A 42 -0.67 17.67 35.90
CA ASP A 42 -0.09 18.27 34.70
C ASP A 42 1.09 17.46 34.12
N PHE A 43 1.65 16.53 34.90
CA PHE A 43 2.78 15.70 34.48
C PHE A 43 2.47 14.84 33.25
N TYR A 44 1.29 14.24 33.23
CA TYR A 44 0.79 13.41 32.13
C TYR A 44 -0.04 14.18 31.10
N GLY A 45 -0.48 15.41 31.44
CA GLY A 45 -1.54 16.08 30.71
C GLY A 45 -2.78 15.19 30.64
N ALA A 46 -3.53 15.26 29.55
CA ALA A 46 -4.76 14.48 29.39
C ALA A 46 -4.55 13.04 28.85
N ALA A 47 -3.30 12.62 28.60
CA ALA A 47 -2.99 11.29 28.07
C ALA A 47 -3.68 10.13 28.82
N PRO A 48 -3.77 10.13 30.17
CA PRO A 48 -4.39 9.04 30.91
C PRO A 48 -5.88 8.85 30.64
N LEU A 49 -6.62 9.89 30.24
CA LEU A 49 -8.04 9.76 29.87
C LEU A 49 -8.21 8.84 28.65
N PHE A 50 -7.38 9.02 27.62
CA PHE A 50 -7.46 8.19 26.41
C PHE A 50 -7.08 6.74 26.68
N PHE A 51 -6.12 6.50 27.59
CA PHE A 51 -5.77 5.15 28.04
C PHE A 51 -6.94 4.51 28.79
N ALA A 52 -7.56 5.23 29.72
CA ALA A 52 -8.73 4.75 30.46
C ALA A 52 -9.91 4.42 29.52
N ALA A 53 -10.14 5.25 28.51
CA ALA A 53 -11.16 4.98 27.50
C ALA A 53 -10.84 3.73 26.66
N SER A 54 -9.59 3.59 26.20
CA SER A 54 -9.14 2.44 25.41
C SER A 54 -9.18 1.12 26.19
N GLU A 55 -8.89 1.16 27.48
CA GLU A 55 -8.92 -0.02 28.38
C GLU A 55 -10.29 -0.24 29.02
N ASN A 56 -11.31 0.53 28.62
CA ASN A 56 -12.67 0.44 29.11
C ASN A 56 -12.80 0.57 30.66
N SER A 57 -12.00 1.44 31.27
CA SER A 57 -11.99 1.66 32.72
C SER A 57 -12.84 2.85 33.13
N VAL A 58 -14.13 2.62 33.37
CA VAL A 58 -15.05 3.63 33.96
C VAL A 58 -14.55 4.14 35.31
N PRO A 59 -14.08 3.30 36.27
CA PRO A 59 -13.60 3.80 37.56
C PRO A 59 -12.40 4.75 37.44
N THR A 60 -11.53 4.52 36.45
CA THR A 60 -10.42 5.43 36.18
C THR A 60 -10.91 6.77 35.62
N LEU A 61 -11.89 6.75 34.70
CA LEU A 61 -12.48 7.98 34.17
C LEU A 61 -13.23 8.76 35.25
N GLU A 62 -13.98 8.09 36.13
CA GLU A 62 -14.63 8.73 37.28
C GLU A 62 -13.62 9.40 38.21
N TYR A 63 -12.50 8.72 38.49
CA TYR A 63 -11.42 9.33 39.28
C TYR A 63 -10.84 10.56 38.57
N PHE A 64 -10.50 10.46 37.29
CA PHE A 64 -9.95 11.60 36.55
C PHE A 64 -10.94 12.77 36.45
N GLU A 65 -12.23 12.50 36.23
CA GLU A 65 -13.31 13.51 36.31
C GLU A 65 -13.32 14.18 37.70
N SER A 66 -13.23 13.41 38.78
CA SER A 66 -13.27 13.93 40.16
C SER A 66 -12.14 14.89 40.51
N ILE A 67 -10.98 14.77 39.83
CA ILE A 67 -9.83 15.67 40.00
C ILE A 67 -9.77 16.76 38.91
N GLY A 68 -10.85 16.91 38.14
CA GLY A 68 -11.08 18.02 37.21
C GLY A 68 -10.53 17.80 35.80
N PHE A 69 -10.32 16.57 35.35
CA PHE A 69 -10.07 16.29 33.93
C PHE A 69 -11.39 16.33 33.14
N PRO A 70 -11.48 17.11 32.05
CA PRO A 70 -12.68 17.17 31.23
C PRO A 70 -12.83 15.91 30.37
N LEU A 71 -14.00 15.29 30.38
CA LEU A 71 -14.26 14.04 29.63
C LEU A 71 -14.52 14.29 28.13
N ASP A 72 -14.77 15.52 27.70
CA ASP A 72 -14.87 15.93 26.30
C ASP A 72 -13.51 16.26 25.66
N THR A 73 -12.40 15.99 26.38
CA THR A 73 -11.03 16.19 25.90
C THR A 73 -10.80 15.54 24.52
N ARG A 74 -10.07 16.25 23.67
CA ARG A 74 -9.55 15.77 22.39
C ARG A 74 -8.03 15.65 22.41
N ASP A 75 -7.50 14.63 21.73
CA ASP A 75 -6.06 14.48 21.55
C ASP A 75 -5.51 15.48 20.49
N SER A 76 -4.23 15.41 20.17
CA SER A 76 -3.63 16.28 19.14
C SER A 76 -4.16 16.01 17.73
N GLY A 77 -4.73 14.83 17.46
CA GLY A 77 -5.41 14.47 16.22
C GLY A 77 -6.91 14.76 16.24
N ASN A 78 -7.39 15.50 17.25
CA ASN A 78 -8.80 15.78 17.46
C ASN A 78 -9.67 14.51 17.61
N LEU A 79 -9.13 13.47 18.25
CA LEU A 79 -9.83 12.22 18.57
C LEU A 79 -10.44 12.30 19.97
N SER A 80 -11.68 11.85 20.10
CA SER A 80 -12.46 11.88 21.35
C SER A 80 -12.22 10.65 22.21
N LEU A 81 -12.69 10.67 23.46
CA LEU A 81 -12.69 9.45 24.30
C LEU A 81 -13.57 8.33 23.71
N HIS A 82 -14.63 8.68 22.97
CA HIS A 82 -15.43 7.69 22.23
C HIS A 82 -14.58 6.96 21.20
N PHE A 83 -13.77 7.68 20.40
CA PHE A 83 -12.87 7.08 19.42
C PHE A 83 -11.99 5.99 20.05
N TYR A 84 -11.35 6.31 21.19
CA TYR A 84 -10.48 5.36 21.89
C TYR A 84 -11.27 4.17 22.46
N ALA A 85 -12.50 4.38 22.93
CA ALA A 85 -13.39 3.32 23.40
C ALA A 85 -13.93 2.42 22.27
N CYS A 86 -13.79 2.82 21.00
CA CYS A 86 -14.16 2.01 19.84
C CYS A 86 -13.00 1.14 19.30
N ARG A 87 -11.76 1.39 19.72
CA ARG A 87 -10.57 0.63 19.30
C ARG A 87 -10.61 -0.82 19.78
N ASP A 88 -9.60 -1.60 19.39
CA ASP A 88 -9.56 -3.07 19.57
C ASP A 88 -9.93 -3.54 21.00
N ARG A 89 -9.43 -2.88 22.04
CA ARG A 89 -9.69 -3.21 23.46
C ARG A 89 -10.95 -2.57 24.05
N GLY A 90 -11.49 -1.55 23.39
CA GLY A 90 -12.62 -0.79 23.87
C GLY A 90 -13.92 -1.61 23.85
N LYS A 91 -14.75 -1.38 24.87
CA LYS A 91 -16.06 -2.00 25.07
C LYS A 91 -17.12 -0.92 25.37
N SER A 92 -18.36 -1.36 25.58
CA SER A 92 -19.52 -0.48 25.67
C SER A 92 -19.64 0.30 26.99
N GLU A 93 -18.97 -0.10 28.06
CA GLU A 93 -19.16 0.50 29.39
C GLU A 93 -18.68 1.95 29.45
N VAL A 94 -17.49 2.24 28.93
CA VAL A 94 -17.02 3.64 28.82
C VAL A 94 -17.92 4.45 27.90
N VAL A 95 -18.33 3.89 26.76
CA VAL A 95 -19.23 4.61 25.84
C VAL A 95 -20.56 4.94 26.53
N SER A 96 -21.13 4.01 27.28
CA SER A 96 -22.36 4.21 28.04
C SER A 96 -22.17 5.29 29.11
N TYR A 97 -21.06 5.25 29.83
CA TYR A 97 -20.72 6.27 30.82
C TYR A 97 -20.63 7.68 30.19
N LEU A 98 -19.94 7.82 29.06
CA LEU A 98 -19.80 9.11 28.35
C LEU A 98 -21.15 9.62 27.83
N LEU A 99 -21.97 8.75 27.22
CA LEU A 99 -23.31 9.11 26.74
C LEU A 99 -24.24 9.55 27.88
N ASN A 100 -24.20 8.88 29.04
CA ASN A 100 -24.96 9.28 30.23
C ASN A 100 -24.52 10.62 30.81
N LYS A 101 -23.28 11.05 30.53
CA LYS A 101 -22.76 12.40 30.83
C LYS A 101 -23.12 13.43 29.75
N ASN A 102 -23.98 13.08 28.80
CA ASN A 102 -24.35 13.89 27.63
C ASN A 102 -23.16 14.24 26.71
N ILE A 103 -22.09 13.44 26.73
CA ILE A 103 -20.98 13.58 25.79
C ILE A 103 -21.34 12.75 24.57
N LYS A 104 -21.51 13.43 23.43
CA LYS A 104 -21.92 12.79 22.18
C LYS A 104 -20.68 12.35 21.37
N PRO A 105 -20.75 11.21 20.65
CA PRO A 105 -19.73 10.85 19.69
C PRO A 105 -19.74 11.80 18.49
N ASP A 106 -18.55 11.98 17.91
CA ASP A 106 -18.40 12.56 16.59
C ASP A 106 -18.62 11.47 15.51
N PRO A 107 -18.92 11.84 14.24
CA PRO A 107 -19.06 10.87 13.15
C PRO A 107 -17.89 9.88 13.07
N LYS A 108 -16.65 10.36 13.23
CA LYS A 108 -15.44 9.53 13.21
C LYS A 108 -15.43 8.41 14.25
N ASP A 109 -16.07 8.61 15.40
CA ASP A 109 -16.10 7.63 16.48
C ASP A 109 -17.02 6.45 16.12
N ILE A 110 -18.14 6.78 15.47
CA ILE A 110 -19.11 5.80 14.99
C ILE A 110 -18.51 5.00 13.81
N LEU A 111 -17.79 5.67 12.92
CA LEU A 111 -17.06 5.00 11.83
C LEU A 111 -15.97 4.05 12.36
N GLU A 112 -15.23 4.44 13.41
CA GLU A 112 -14.28 3.55 14.07
C GLU A 112 -14.97 2.34 14.69
N ALA A 113 -16.13 2.52 15.35
CA ALA A 113 -16.92 1.42 15.88
C ALA A 113 -17.33 0.43 14.76
N ALA A 114 -17.74 0.92 13.59
CA ALA A 114 -18.08 0.08 12.44
C ALA A 114 -16.86 -0.63 11.86
N ALA A 115 -15.73 0.07 11.68
CA ALA A 115 -14.47 -0.49 11.19
C ALA A 115 -13.95 -1.63 12.07
N LYS A 116 -14.21 -1.55 13.38
CA LYS A 116 -13.83 -2.55 14.38
C LYS A 116 -14.92 -3.57 14.70
N GLY A 117 -16.06 -3.53 14.01
CA GLY A 117 -17.16 -4.48 14.19
C GLY A 117 -17.83 -4.41 15.57
N LYS A 118 -17.81 -3.25 16.22
CA LYS A 118 -18.32 -3.04 17.60
C LYS A 118 -19.85 -2.84 17.59
N ILE A 119 -20.57 -3.88 17.21
CA ILE A 119 -22.04 -3.86 17.07
C ILE A 119 -22.75 -3.36 18.33
N GLU A 120 -22.31 -3.79 19.51
CA GLU A 120 -22.92 -3.35 20.78
C GLU A 120 -22.75 -1.86 21.05
N ILE A 121 -21.64 -1.26 20.59
CA ILE A 121 -21.42 0.18 20.66
C ILE A 121 -22.33 0.91 19.65
N LEU A 122 -22.47 0.39 18.43
CA LEU A 122 -23.38 0.95 17.42
C LEU A 122 -24.84 0.93 17.90
N LYS A 123 -25.29 -0.18 18.49
CA LYS A 123 -26.62 -0.29 19.11
C LYS A 123 -26.80 0.73 20.23
N LEU A 124 -25.81 0.88 21.09
CA LEU A 124 -25.83 1.85 22.17
C LEU A 124 -25.92 3.30 21.65
N TYR A 125 -25.21 3.64 20.57
CA TYR A 125 -25.38 4.93 19.91
C TYR A 125 -26.82 5.16 19.43
N GLN A 126 -27.45 4.14 18.84
CA GLN A 126 -28.86 4.24 18.43
C GLN A 126 -29.81 4.45 19.62
N THR A 127 -29.59 3.80 20.77
CA THR A 127 -30.44 4.01 21.95
C THR A 127 -30.36 5.45 22.49
N PHE A 128 -29.27 6.17 22.17
CA PHE A 128 -29.09 7.60 22.47
C PHE A 128 -29.48 8.53 21.29
N GLY A 129 -30.21 8.01 20.30
CA GLY A 129 -30.83 8.81 19.23
C GLY A 129 -29.93 9.09 18.03
N ILE A 130 -28.83 8.37 17.86
CA ILE A 130 -27.97 8.49 16.67
C ILE A 130 -28.56 7.66 15.52
N ASP A 131 -28.85 8.32 14.40
CA ASP A 131 -29.33 7.65 13.18
C ASP A 131 -28.14 7.14 12.35
N LEU A 132 -27.95 5.82 12.31
CA LEU A 132 -26.89 5.19 11.52
C LEU A 132 -27.12 5.29 10.00
N LYS A 133 -28.31 5.73 9.57
CA LYS A 133 -28.62 5.96 8.15
C LYS A 133 -28.29 7.38 7.69
N ASP A 134 -27.79 8.25 8.57
CA ASP A 134 -27.41 9.61 8.19
C ASP A 134 -26.34 9.54 7.07
N PRO A 135 -26.61 10.07 5.86
CA PRO A 135 -25.64 10.04 4.76
C PRO A 135 -24.38 10.89 5.03
N ASN A 136 -24.38 11.71 6.08
CA ASN A 136 -23.20 12.46 6.54
C ASN A 136 -22.29 11.63 7.43
N LEU A 137 -22.71 10.42 7.82
CA LEU A 137 -21.90 9.49 8.58
C LEU A 137 -20.92 8.76 7.66
N LYS A 138 -19.90 9.49 7.23
CA LYS A 138 -18.87 9.07 6.29
C LYS A 138 -17.55 9.77 6.56
N ASN A 139 -16.45 9.19 6.10
CA ASN A 139 -15.17 9.90 6.03
C ASN A 139 -15.00 10.54 4.64
N GLU A 140 -13.82 11.06 4.31
CA GLU A 140 -13.56 11.71 3.02
C GLU A 140 -13.76 10.77 1.82
N ASN A 141 -13.57 9.46 2.02
CA ASN A 141 -13.52 8.44 0.97
C ASN A 141 -14.68 7.44 1.04
N ASP A 142 -15.20 7.15 2.23
CA ASP A 142 -16.00 5.96 2.50
C ASP A 142 -17.24 6.26 3.37
N THR A 143 -18.38 5.67 3.01
CA THR A 143 -19.61 5.63 3.82
C THR A 143 -19.46 4.73 5.05
N LEU A 144 -20.39 4.81 6.01
CA LEU A 144 -20.45 3.86 7.13
C LEU A 144 -20.44 2.40 6.65
N LEU A 145 -21.20 2.09 5.59
CA LEU A 145 -21.38 0.73 5.11
C LEU A 145 -20.11 0.22 4.40
N GLU A 146 -19.44 1.07 3.63
CA GLU A 146 -18.12 0.78 3.05
C GLU A 146 -17.07 0.56 4.14
N ILE A 147 -17.07 1.35 5.20
CA ILE A 147 -16.15 1.18 6.32
C ILE A 147 -16.40 -0.14 7.06
N ALA A 148 -17.66 -0.56 7.20
CA ALA A 148 -17.98 -1.83 7.84
C ALA A 148 -17.39 -3.05 7.11
N THR A 149 -17.05 -2.94 5.82
CA THR A 149 -16.40 -4.03 5.06
C THR A 149 -14.99 -4.38 5.57
N PHE A 150 -14.31 -3.46 6.27
CA PHE A 150 -13.02 -3.74 6.92
C PHE A 150 -13.16 -4.66 8.15
N SER A 151 -14.37 -4.76 8.71
CA SER A 151 -14.67 -5.53 9.92
C SER A 151 -15.01 -7.00 9.61
N ASN A 152 -16.12 -7.50 10.19
CA ASN A 152 -16.67 -8.84 10.00
C ASN A 152 -18.05 -8.78 9.33
N LEU A 153 -18.52 -9.94 8.85
CA LEU A 153 -19.81 -10.08 8.20
C LEU A 153 -20.99 -9.66 9.11
N GLU A 154 -20.91 -9.94 10.41
CA GLU A 154 -21.97 -9.66 11.37
C GLU A 154 -22.25 -8.15 11.51
N CYS A 155 -21.21 -7.32 11.49
CA CYS A 155 -21.35 -5.87 11.54
C CYS A 155 -22.08 -5.35 10.29
N LEU A 156 -21.69 -5.87 9.12
CA LEU A 156 -22.32 -5.51 7.85
C LEU A 156 -23.79 -5.95 7.81
N LYS A 157 -24.10 -7.17 8.26
CA LYS A 157 -25.49 -7.68 8.40
C LYS A 157 -26.32 -6.78 9.30
N PHE A 158 -25.79 -6.43 10.47
CA PHE A 158 -26.46 -5.53 11.40
C PHE A 158 -26.81 -4.17 10.76
N LEU A 159 -25.90 -3.59 9.97
CA LEU A 159 -26.15 -2.33 9.27
C LEU A 159 -27.22 -2.47 8.18
N PHE A 160 -27.22 -3.56 7.40
CA PHE A 160 -28.31 -3.85 6.47
C PHE A 160 -29.67 -4.01 7.17
N GLU A 161 -29.71 -4.64 8.36
CA GLU A 161 -30.92 -4.73 9.18
C GLU A 161 -31.45 -3.36 9.63
N GLN A 162 -30.59 -2.32 9.68
CA GLN A 162 -31.04 -0.94 9.94
C GLN A 162 -31.71 -0.29 8.72
N GLY A 163 -31.68 -0.95 7.55
CA GLY A 163 -32.28 -0.47 6.31
C GLY A 163 -31.34 0.39 5.46
N LEU A 164 -30.02 0.27 5.62
CA LEU A 164 -29.07 0.88 4.69
C LEU A 164 -29.15 0.17 3.32
N PRO A 165 -29.13 0.92 2.20
CA PRO A 165 -29.20 0.33 0.86
C PRO A 165 -27.90 -0.35 0.45
N LEU A 166 -27.99 -1.31 -0.47
CA LEU A 166 -26.82 -1.90 -1.12
C LEU A 166 -26.08 -0.86 -1.97
N GLU A 167 -24.87 -0.48 -1.57
CA GLU A 167 -24.02 0.43 -2.32
C GLU A 167 -23.20 -0.35 -3.40
N PRO A 168 -23.12 0.15 -4.65
CA PRO A 168 -22.38 -0.51 -5.75
C PRO A 168 -20.93 -0.88 -5.45
N SER A 169 -20.26 -0.11 -4.60
CA SER A 169 -18.85 -0.25 -4.22
C SER A 169 -18.57 -1.39 -3.25
N LEU A 170 -19.57 -1.91 -2.54
CA LEU A 170 -19.37 -2.91 -1.49
C LEU A 170 -18.82 -4.22 -2.01
N LEU A 171 -19.35 -4.71 -3.14
CA LEU A 171 -18.93 -6.00 -3.68
C LEU A 171 -17.50 -5.95 -4.25
N PRO A 172 -17.12 -4.97 -5.10
CA PRO A 172 -15.73 -4.81 -5.51
C PRO A 172 -14.77 -4.61 -4.33
N ARG A 173 -15.17 -3.83 -3.32
CA ARG A 173 -14.34 -3.62 -2.12
C ARG A 173 -14.15 -4.91 -1.31
N ALA A 174 -15.21 -5.66 -1.04
CA ALA A 174 -15.12 -6.93 -0.32
C ALA A 174 -14.24 -7.94 -1.07
N ALA A 175 -14.31 -7.95 -2.41
CA ALA A 175 -13.44 -8.76 -3.26
C ALA A 175 -11.96 -8.32 -3.17
N ASN A 176 -11.70 -7.01 -3.20
CA ASN A 176 -10.35 -6.45 -3.01
C ASN A 176 -9.78 -6.74 -1.62
N LEU A 177 -10.62 -6.76 -0.59
CA LEU A 177 -10.20 -7.06 0.79
C LEU A 177 -10.08 -8.56 1.10
N GLY A 178 -10.32 -9.46 0.14
CA GLY A 178 -10.24 -10.90 0.38
C GLY A 178 -11.35 -11.46 1.28
N LYS A 179 -12.44 -10.71 1.52
CA LYS A 179 -13.52 -11.06 2.46
C LYS A 179 -14.56 -11.96 1.81
N LEU A 180 -14.22 -13.24 1.60
CA LEU A 180 -15.08 -14.20 0.91
C LEU A 180 -16.46 -14.37 1.57
N ASP A 181 -16.54 -14.33 2.89
CA ASP A 181 -17.79 -14.39 3.66
C ASP A 181 -18.73 -13.20 3.33
N ILE A 182 -18.18 -11.99 3.28
CA ILE A 182 -18.89 -10.77 2.88
C ILE A 182 -19.29 -10.84 1.39
N VAL A 183 -18.38 -11.25 0.51
CA VAL A 183 -18.70 -11.44 -0.92
C VAL A 183 -19.88 -12.39 -1.11
N ARG A 184 -19.86 -13.55 -0.43
CA ARG A 184 -20.96 -14.52 -0.51
C ARG A 184 -22.28 -13.93 -0.02
N TYR A 185 -22.26 -13.21 1.09
CA TYR A 185 -23.45 -12.56 1.62
C TYR A 185 -24.02 -11.51 0.65
N LEU A 186 -23.17 -10.65 0.10
CA LEU A 186 -23.58 -9.60 -0.83
C LEU A 186 -24.21 -10.18 -2.11
N VAL A 187 -23.61 -11.23 -2.68
CA VAL A 187 -24.14 -11.87 -3.90
C VAL A 187 -25.40 -12.70 -3.63
N LEU A 188 -25.37 -13.58 -2.62
CA LEU A 188 -26.45 -14.56 -2.41
C LEU A 188 -27.66 -13.97 -1.70
N GLU A 189 -27.45 -13.11 -0.71
CA GLU A 189 -28.51 -12.57 0.14
C GLU A 189 -28.92 -11.16 -0.30
N GLN A 190 -27.95 -10.26 -0.54
CA GLN A 190 -28.24 -8.88 -1.00
C GLN A 190 -28.41 -8.73 -2.51
N LYS A 191 -28.21 -9.81 -3.29
CA LYS A 191 -28.37 -9.84 -4.76
C LYS A 191 -27.50 -8.82 -5.50
N ALA A 192 -26.29 -8.55 -4.97
CA ALA A 192 -25.32 -7.72 -5.65
C ALA A 192 -24.85 -8.36 -6.97
N ASP A 193 -24.90 -7.59 -8.06
CA ASP A 193 -24.43 -8.04 -9.37
C ASP A 193 -22.90 -7.93 -9.44
N PRO A 194 -22.16 -9.04 -9.69
CA PRO A 194 -20.70 -9.04 -9.78
C PRO A 194 -20.14 -8.19 -10.91
N ASN A 195 -20.97 -7.77 -11.87
CA ASN A 195 -20.55 -7.02 -13.05
C ASN A 195 -20.63 -5.50 -12.88
N VAL A 196 -21.26 -5.01 -11.81
CA VAL A 196 -21.37 -3.58 -11.52
C VAL A 196 -19.97 -2.97 -11.35
N LYS A 197 -19.71 -1.89 -12.10
CA LYS A 197 -18.42 -1.20 -12.09
C LYS A 197 -18.46 0.05 -11.23
N VAL A 198 -17.42 0.22 -10.42
CA VAL A 198 -17.09 1.44 -9.70
C VAL A 198 -15.67 1.84 -10.10
N HIS A 199 -15.50 3.08 -10.57
CA HIS A 199 -14.23 3.54 -11.16
C HIS A 199 -13.69 2.59 -12.24
N GLU A 200 -14.55 2.21 -13.19
CA GLU A 200 -14.26 1.28 -14.30
C GLU A 200 -13.89 -0.16 -13.87
N ARG A 201 -13.98 -0.52 -12.60
CA ARG A 201 -13.63 -1.86 -12.10
C ARG A 201 -14.81 -2.50 -11.37
N ASN A 202 -15.01 -3.78 -11.62
CA ASN A 202 -16.01 -4.60 -10.93
C ASN A 202 -15.34 -5.61 -9.99
N ALA A 203 -16.12 -6.45 -9.33
CA ALA A 203 -15.61 -7.40 -8.35
C ALA A 203 -14.66 -8.46 -8.94
N ILE A 204 -14.82 -8.80 -10.21
CA ILE A 204 -13.92 -9.74 -10.91
C ILE A 204 -12.53 -9.13 -11.08
N HIS A 205 -12.45 -7.86 -11.49
CA HIS A 205 -11.19 -7.13 -11.59
C HIS A 205 -10.47 -7.07 -10.22
N GLU A 206 -11.21 -6.73 -9.17
CA GLU A 206 -10.64 -6.60 -7.81
C GLU A 206 -10.18 -7.94 -7.24
N ALA A 207 -10.90 -9.02 -7.52
CA ALA A 207 -10.49 -10.38 -7.15
C ALA A 207 -9.18 -10.80 -7.83
N CYS A 208 -8.97 -10.42 -9.10
CA CYS A 208 -7.73 -10.69 -9.84
C CYS A 208 -6.55 -9.81 -9.42
N PHE A 209 -6.81 -8.60 -8.92
CA PHE A 209 -5.77 -7.69 -8.45
C PHE A 209 -5.23 -8.13 -7.09
N GLY A 210 -6.06 -8.05 -6.03
CA GLY A 210 -5.71 -8.36 -4.63
C GLY A 210 -4.49 -7.60 -4.06
N PRO A 211 -4.51 -7.17 -2.79
CA PRO A 211 -3.34 -6.52 -2.19
C PRO A 211 -2.21 -7.54 -1.99
N SER A 212 -0.96 -7.09 -2.12
CA SER A 212 0.25 -7.94 -2.18
C SER A 212 0.51 -8.76 -0.91
N ASN A 213 -0.08 -8.37 0.21
CA ASN A 213 0.07 -8.99 1.52
C ASN A 213 -0.96 -10.09 1.82
N HIS A 214 -1.89 -10.39 0.90
CA HIS A 214 -2.89 -11.44 1.08
C HIS A 214 -2.45 -12.78 0.49
N GLU A 215 -2.98 -13.89 1.01
CA GLU A 215 -2.75 -15.21 0.43
C GLU A 215 -3.49 -15.34 -0.92
N PRO A 216 -2.81 -15.71 -2.02
CA PRO A 216 -3.42 -15.78 -3.36
C PRO A 216 -4.67 -16.68 -3.41
N TYR A 217 -4.73 -17.73 -2.59
CA TYR A 217 -5.84 -18.67 -2.56
C TYR A 217 -7.17 -18.07 -2.09
N GLU A 218 -7.15 -17.07 -1.20
CA GLU A 218 -8.37 -16.42 -0.71
C GLU A 218 -9.07 -15.67 -1.83
N HIS A 219 -8.28 -14.90 -2.58
CA HIS A 219 -8.74 -14.15 -3.74
C HIS A 219 -9.16 -15.06 -4.91
N LEU A 220 -8.49 -16.19 -5.11
CA LEU A 220 -8.87 -17.17 -6.13
C LEU A 220 -10.25 -17.78 -5.83
N ASN A 221 -10.55 -18.06 -4.56
CA ASN A 221 -11.86 -18.57 -4.15
C ASN A 221 -12.96 -17.51 -4.39
N ILE A 222 -12.66 -16.23 -4.19
CA ILE A 222 -13.56 -15.13 -4.54
C ILE A 222 -13.81 -15.07 -6.04
N LEU A 223 -12.76 -15.12 -6.86
CA LEU A 223 -12.88 -15.12 -8.33
C LEU A 223 -13.77 -16.27 -8.81
N LYS A 224 -13.53 -17.49 -8.31
CA LYS A 224 -14.32 -18.68 -8.62
C LYS A 224 -15.79 -18.49 -8.26
N PHE A 225 -16.04 -18.05 -7.04
CA PHE A 225 -17.40 -17.83 -6.54
C PHE A 225 -18.14 -16.76 -7.36
N LEU A 226 -17.49 -15.63 -7.67
CA LEU A 226 -18.12 -14.57 -8.46
C LEU A 226 -18.42 -15.05 -9.89
N HIS A 227 -17.51 -15.80 -10.52
CA HIS A 227 -17.74 -16.39 -11.83
C HIS A 227 -18.91 -17.40 -11.83
N GLU A 228 -18.97 -18.29 -10.84
CA GLU A 228 -20.09 -19.23 -10.65
C GLU A 228 -21.44 -18.52 -10.46
N ASN A 229 -21.42 -17.25 -10.05
CA ASN A 229 -22.61 -16.41 -9.87
C ASN A 229 -22.77 -15.34 -10.96
N GLY A 230 -22.24 -15.58 -12.17
CA GLY A 230 -22.51 -14.76 -13.36
C GLY A 230 -21.55 -13.59 -13.57
N GLY A 231 -20.42 -13.57 -12.87
CA GLY A 231 -19.36 -12.60 -13.10
C GLY A 231 -18.63 -12.83 -14.43
N ASP A 232 -18.50 -11.76 -15.22
CA ASP A 232 -17.87 -11.78 -16.53
C ASP A 232 -16.33 -11.72 -16.43
N LEU A 233 -15.68 -12.82 -16.81
CA LEU A 233 -14.22 -12.95 -16.85
C LEU A 233 -13.56 -12.13 -17.97
N ASN A 234 -14.33 -11.60 -18.92
CA ASN A 234 -13.86 -10.76 -20.03
C ASN A 234 -14.30 -9.28 -19.88
N SER A 235 -14.83 -8.90 -18.72
CA SER A 235 -15.33 -7.54 -18.49
C SER A 235 -14.24 -6.50 -18.82
N PRO A 236 -14.50 -5.50 -19.69
CA PRO A 236 -13.49 -4.49 -20.04
C PRO A 236 -13.41 -3.40 -18.99
N SER A 237 -12.22 -2.85 -18.73
CA SER A 237 -12.00 -1.75 -17.80
C SER A 237 -11.09 -0.69 -18.42
N ASN A 238 -11.53 0.56 -18.43
CA ASN A 238 -10.75 1.70 -18.92
C ASN A 238 -10.11 2.48 -17.75
N TRP A 239 -9.78 1.79 -16.65
CA TRP A 239 -9.29 2.43 -15.42
C TRP A 239 -7.99 3.23 -15.60
N ARG A 240 -7.24 2.98 -16.68
CA ARG A 240 -5.97 3.66 -17.01
C ARG A 240 -6.04 4.36 -18.38
N GLY A 241 -7.07 5.18 -18.57
CA GLY A 241 -7.23 5.99 -19.79
C GLY A 241 -7.83 5.19 -20.94
N ASP A 242 -7.27 5.33 -22.15
CA ASP A 242 -7.85 4.75 -23.38
C ASP A 242 -7.54 3.25 -23.58
N GLU A 243 -6.84 2.62 -22.65
CA GLU A 243 -6.50 1.20 -22.71
C GLU A 243 -7.53 0.32 -22.01
N ILE A 244 -7.88 -0.79 -22.66
CA ILE A 244 -8.81 -1.79 -22.12
C ILE A 244 -8.02 -2.81 -21.31
N TYR A 245 -8.32 -2.89 -20.02
CA TYR A 245 -7.84 -3.92 -19.11
C TYR A 245 -8.98 -4.90 -18.83
N THR A 246 -8.70 -6.19 -18.95
CA THR A 246 -9.63 -7.27 -18.57
C THR A 246 -9.15 -7.91 -17.27
N PRO A 247 -9.95 -8.75 -16.59
CA PRO A 247 -9.49 -9.53 -15.43
C PRO A 247 -8.15 -10.26 -15.64
N LEU A 248 -7.89 -10.76 -16.86
CA LEU A 248 -6.61 -11.38 -17.20
C LEU A 248 -5.44 -10.39 -17.16
N HIS A 249 -5.64 -9.12 -17.55
CA HIS A 249 -4.61 -8.09 -17.41
C HIS A 249 -4.27 -7.85 -15.94
N PHE A 250 -5.27 -7.80 -15.05
CA PHE A 250 -5.02 -7.64 -13.62
C PHE A 250 -4.27 -8.86 -13.04
N ALA A 251 -4.63 -10.08 -13.46
CA ALA A 251 -3.94 -11.30 -13.05
C ALA A 251 -2.50 -11.40 -13.59
N CYS A 252 -2.23 -10.85 -14.78
CA CYS A 252 -0.90 -10.82 -15.37
C CYS A 252 -0.01 -9.68 -14.84
N ARG A 253 -0.50 -8.80 -13.98
CA ARG A 253 0.32 -7.70 -13.46
C ARG A 253 1.44 -8.24 -12.55
N PRO A 254 2.70 -7.78 -12.71
CA PRO A 254 3.80 -8.19 -11.84
C PRO A 254 3.54 -7.83 -10.38
N GLY A 255 4.01 -8.68 -9.47
CA GLY A 255 3.93 -8.47 -8.02
C GLY A 255 4.49 -9.64 -7.23
N ALA A 256 4.54 -9.51 -5.90
CA ALA A 256 5.16 -10.50 -5.01
C ALA A 256 4.41 -11.86 -4.94
N GLN A 257 3.17 -11.91 -5.40
CA GLN A 257 2.33 -13.11 -5.33
C GLN A 257 2.45 -13.97 -6.58
N ASP A 258 2.37 -15.29 -6.42
CA ASP A 258 2.17 -16.21 -7.54
C ASP A 258 0.75 -16.06 -8.10
N LYS A 259 0.64 -15.37 -9.26
CA LYS A 259 -0.63 -15.15 -9.95
C LYS A 259 -1.00 -16.26 -10.94
N MET A 260 -0.15 -17.28 -11.13
CA MET A 260 -0.44 -18.38 -12.05
C MET A 260 -1.76 -19.10 -11.77
N PRO A 261 -2.22 -19.32 -10.51
CA PRO A 261 -3.52 -19.92 -10.26
C PRO A 261 -4.70 -19.13 -10.83
N PHE A 262 -4.63 -17.79 -10.84
CA PHE A 262 -5.64 -16.92 -11.45
C PHE A 262 -5.62 -17.03 -12.96
N ILE A 263 -4.43 -16.89 -13.55
CA ILE A 263 -4.24 -16.94 -14.99
C ILE A 263 -4.73 -18.29 -15.53
N ARG A 264 -4.35 -19.41 -14.89
CA ARG A 264 -4.84 -20.75 -15.25
C ARG A 264 -6.35 -20.82 -15.18
N TYR A 265 -6.97 -20.37 -14.09
CA TYR A 265 -8.42 -20.39 -13.96
C TYR A 265 -9.12 -19.60 -15.07
N LEU A 266 -8.67 -18.38 -15.36
CA LEU A 266 -9.24 -17.54 -16.43
C LEU A 266 -9.14 -18.22 -17.80
N LEU A 267 -7.95 -18.74 -18.15
CA LEU A 267 -7.72 -19.41 -19.43
C LEU A 267 -8.51 -20.73 -19.56
N GLU A 268 -8.63 -21.50 -18.48
CA GLU A 268 -9.44 -22.73 -18.46
C GLU A 268 -10.94 -22.45 -18.61
N ASN A 269 -11.38 -21.25 -18.26
CA ASN A 269 -12.76 -20.80 -18.41
C ASN A 269 -12.98 -19.91 -19.65
N GLY A 270 -12.12 -20.05 -20.67
CA GLY A 270 -12.37 -19.52 -22.01
C GLY A 270 -12.00 -18.05 -22.22
N VAL A 271 -11.24 -17.44 -21.31
CA VAL A 271 -10.64 -16.11 -21.56
C VAL A 271 -9.54 -16.25 -22.62
N ASP A 272 -9.65 -15.50 -23.71
CA ASP A 272 -8.64 -15.50 -24.78
C ASP A 272 -7.44 -14.62 -24.37
N PRO A 273 -6.22 -15.17 -24.32
CA PRO A 273 -5.02 -14.38 -24.05
C PRO A 273 -4.63 -13.41 -25.19
N ASP A 274 -5.21 -13.53 -26.38
CA ASP A 274 -4.96 -12.70 -27.56
C ASP A 274 -3.47 -12.45 -27.80
N LEU A 275 -2.73 -13.53 -28.11
CA LEU A 275 -1.27 -13.49 -28.27
C LEU A 275 -0.78 -12.61 -29.45
N GLN A 276 -1.68 -12.16 -30.32
CA GLN A 276 -1.36 -11.30 -31.47
C GLN A 276 -1.45 -9.81 -31.12
N ASN A 277 -2.21 -9.46 -30.07
CA ASN A 277 -2.37 -8.09 -29.65
C ASN A 277 -1.18 -7.66 -28.77
N PRO A 278 -0.41 -6.63 -29.17
CA PRO A 278 0.75 -6.16 -28.40
C PRO A 278 0.36 -5.56 -27.04
N LYS A 279 -0.93 -5.25 -26.83
CA LYS A 279 -1.48 -4.75 -25.58
C LYS A 279 -2.27 -5.82 -24.81
N SER A 280 -2.16 -7.10 -25.16
CA SER A 280 -2.87 -8.16 -24.45
C SER A 280 -2.30 -8.38 -23.04
N ALA A 281 -3.02 -9.15 -22.23
CA ALA A 281 -2.66 -9.35 -20.83
C ALA A 281 -1.26 -9.95 -20.64
N LEU A 282 -0.80 -10.82 -21.53
CA LEU A 282 0.54 -11.41 -21.40
C LEU A 282 1.67 -10.41 -21.69
N SER A 283 1.40 -9.30 -22.38
CA SER A 283 2.41 -8.27 -22.67
C SER A 283 2.94 -7.57 -21.41
N ILE A 284 2.11 -7.48 -20.37
CA ILE A 284 2.44 -6.84 -19.09
C ILE A 284 2.99 -7.83 -18.05
N ALA A 285 2.88 -9.14 -18.28
CA ALA A 285 3.43 -10.14 -17.37
C ALA A 285 4.96 -10.10 -17.31
N ASP A 286 5.51 -10.45 -16.15
CA ASP A 286 6.94 -10.70 -16.02
C ASP A 286 7.36 -11.92 -16.85
N SER A 287 8.65 -12.03 -17.12
CA SER A 287 9.22 -13.06 -18.00
C SER A 287 9.04 -14.48 -17.46
N LYS A 288 9.01 -14.68 -16.14
CA LYS A 288 8.83 -15.99 -15.51
C LYS A 288 7.38 -16.46 -15.66
N THR A 289 6.44 -15.61 -15.25
CA THR A 289 4.99 -15.82 -15.37
C THR A 289 4.63 -16.06 -16.83
N ARG A 290 5.06 -15.20 -17.75
CA ARG A 290 4.77 -15.34 -19.18
C ARG A 290 5.26 -16.67 -19.74
N LYS A 291 6.49 -17.10 -19.44
CA LYS A 291 7.01 -18.42 -19.86
C LYS A 291 6.15 -19.57 -19.34
N GLU A 292 5.71 -19.49 -18.09
CA GLU A 292 4.85 -20.52 -17.50
C GLU A 292 3.45 -20.55 -18.15
N VAL A 293 2.87 -19.38 -18.43
CA VAL A 293 1.59 -19.27 -19.16
C VAL A 293 1.73 -19.84 -20.57
N LEU A 294 2.77 -19.48 -21.32
CA LEU A 294 2.97 -20.01 -22.68
C LEU A 294 3.13 -21.53 -22.67
N LYS A 295 3.92 -22.09 -21.75
CA LYS A 295 4.04 -23.55 -21.56
C LYS A 295 2.69 -24.19 -21.21
N PHE A 296 1.89 -23.54 -20.38
CA PHE A 296 0.54 -24.01 -20.07
C PHE A 296 -0.38 -24.01 -21.30
N LEU A 297 -0.34 -22.96 -22.12
CA LEU A 297 -1.11 -22.86 -23.35
C LEU A 297 -0.73 -23.96 -24.37
N GLU A 298 0.55 -24.33 -24.46
CA GLU A 298 1.01 -25.48 -25.25
C GLU A 298 0.35 -26.79 -24.79
N THR A 299 0.22 -27.02 -23.48
CA THR A 299 -0.49 -28.21 -22.96
C THR A 299 -1.97 -28.25 -23.32
N LYS A 300 -2.56 -27.10 -23.65
CA LYS A 300 -3.95 -26.96 -24.13
C LYS A 300 -4.05 -26.98 -25.65
N GLY A 301 -2.94 -27.22 -26.37
CA GLY A 301 -2.90 -27.33 -27.83
C GLY A 301 -2.74 -26.01 -28.57
N ILE A 302 -2.53 -24.88 -27.87
CA ILE A 302 -2.20 -23.61 -28.50
C ILE A 302 -0.72 -23.63 -28.89
N LYS A 303 -0.43 -23.59 -30.19
CA LYS A 303 0.95 -23.57 -30.68
C LYS A 303 1.58 -22.20 -30.41
N VAL A 304 2.64 -22.20 -29.61
CA VAL A 304 3.48 -21.03 -29.35
C VAL A 304 4.87 -21.31 -29.93
N GLU A 305 5.21 -20.75 -31.08
CA GLU A 305 6.53 -20.99 -31.69
C GLU A 305 7.65 -20.23 -30.98
N LYS A 306 7.33 -19.02 -30.49
CA LYS A 306 8.22 -18.13 -29.73
C LYS A 306 7.38 -17.23 -28.83
N ASP A 307 8.00 -16.69 -27.78
CA ASP A 307 7.38 -15.65 -26.95
C ASP A 307 7.12 -14.39 -27.81
N PRO A 308 5.85 -14.03 -28.10
CA PRO A 308 5.53 -12.85 -28.91
C PRO A 308 5.82 -11.54 -28.17
N PHE A 309 5.98 -11.60 -26.84
CA PHE A 309 6.28 -10.46 -25.98
C PHE A 309 7.70 -10.56 -25.40
N GLN A 310 8.61 -11.25 -26.11
CA GLN A 310 9.99 -11.41 -25.68
C GLN A 310 10.62 -10.03 -25.41
N ARG A 311 11.03 -9.83 -24.16
CA ARG A 311 11.70 -8.61 -23.70
C ARG A 311 13.21 -8.71 -23.90
N SER A 312 13.83 -7.59 -24.25
CA SER A 312 15.28 -7.49 -24.35
C SER A 312 15.72 -6.03 -24.38
N PHE A 313 16.85 -5.72 -23.74
CA PHE A 313 17.53 -4.44 -23.91
C PHE A 313 18.08 -4.30 -25.33
N GLN A 314 17.86 -3.14 -25.97
CA GLN A 314 18.49 -2.81 -27.26
C GLN A 314 19.87 -2.19 -27.01
N VAL A 315 20.82 -3.03 -26.61
CA VAL A 315 22.18 -2.65 -26.14
C VAL A 315 22.88 -1.65 -27.07
N GLU A 316 22.77 -1.83 -28.38
CA GLU A 316 23.38 -0.95 -29.38
C GLU A 316 22.85 0.49 -29.31
N LYS A 317 21.54 0.67 -29.10
CA LYS A 317 20.94 2.00 -28.92
C LYS A 317 21.35 2.63 -27.58
N LEU A 318 21.42 1.82 -26.53
CA LEU A 318 21.87 2.26 -25.21
C LEU A 318 23.32 2.77 -25.26
N ILE A 319 24.20 2.05 -25.96
CA ILE A 319 25.59 2.50 -26.18
C ILE A 319 25.61 3.83 -26.93
N ALA A 320 24.84 3.96 -28.03
CA ALA A 320 24.80 5.19 -28.81
C ALA A 320 24.28 6.38 -27.98
N PHE A 321 23.21 6.19 -27.22
CA PHE A 321 22.67 7.22 -26.33
C PHE A 321 23.69 7.64 -25.25
N ALA A 322 24.31 6.67 -24.57
CA ALA A 322 25.28 6.94 -23.53
C ALA A 322 26.53 7.65 -24.09
N GLU A 323 26.99 7.27 -25.28
CA GLU A 323 28.09 7.94 -25.97
C GLU A 323 27.77 9.42 -26.26
N ASP A 324 26.57 9.70 -26.80
CA ASP A 324 26.11 11.06 -27.07
C ASP A 324 25.97 11.88 -25.78
N ALA A 325 25.45 11.27 -24.71
CA ALA A 325 25.34 11.88 -23.39
C ALA A 325 26.73 12.26 -22.83
N ILE A 326 27.71 11.36 -22.92
CA ILE A 326 29.10 11.60 -22.50
C ILE A 326 29.73 12.74 -23.31
N ARG A 327 29.55 12.76 -24.64
CA ARG A 327 30.05 13.83 -25.52
C ARG A 327 29.44 15.18 -25.17
N LYS A 328 28.14 15.21 -24.91
CA LYS A 328 27.43 16.42 -24.49
C LYS A 328 27.96 16.91 -23.15
N PHE A 329 28.08 16.02 -22.17
CA PHE A 329 28.65 16.34 -20.85
C PHE A 329 30.05 16.93 -20.97
N ALA A 330 30.93 16.33 -21.77
CA ALA A 330 32.29 16.81 -21.99
C ALA A 330 32.33 18.24 -22.56
N LYS A 331 31.42 18.56 -23.47
CA LYS A 331 31.31 19.89 -24.09
C LYS A 331 30.81 20.94 -23.08
N GLU A 332 29.87 20.56 -22.23
CA GLU A 332 29.30 21.43 -21.20
C GLU A 332 30.24 21.64 -20.00
N ASN A 333 31.13 20.67 -19.74
CA ASN A 333 32.05 20.65 -18.60
C ASN A 333 33.52 20.48 -19.04
N PRO A 334 34.08 21.41 -19.85
CA PRO A 334 35.40 21.22 -20.47
C PRO A 334 36.56 21.14 -19.47
N GLU A 335 36.38 21.62 -18.24
CA GLU A 335 37.40 21.59 -17.17
C GLU A 335 37.18 20.49 -16.13
N ALA A 336 36.11 19.70 -16.25
CA ALA A 336 35.84 18.61 -15.31
C ALA A 336 36.83 17.46 -15.50
N VAL A 337 37.57 17.11 -14.44
CA VAL A 337 38.37 15.89 -14.40
C VAL A 337 37.52 14.77 -13.81
N VAL A 338 37.19 13.77 -14.61
CA VAL A 338 36.32 12.66 -14.22
C VAL A 338 37.17 11.52 -13.66
N PHE A 339 36.78 11.03 -12.48
CA PHE A 339 37.42 9.89 -11.82
C PHE A 339 36.64 8.60 -12.01
N GLN A 340 35.31 8.66 -11.96
CA GLN A 340 34.47 7.47 -12.09
C GLN A 340 33.25 7.77 -12.95
N PHE A 341 32.82 6.75 -13.70
CA PHE A 341 31.55 6.72 -14.41
C PHE A 341 30.78 5.48 -14.00
N VAL A 342 29.50 5.63 -13.70
CA VAL A 342 28.65 4.50 -13.32
C VAL A 342 27.32 4.49 -14.03
N ILE A 343 26.79 3.29 -14.18
CA ILE A 343 25.38 3.05 -14.52
C ILE A 343 24.73 2.39 -13.30
N GLU A 344 23.70 3.05 -12.76
CA GLU A 344 22.87 2.58 -11.65
C GLU A 344 21.40 2.59 -12.11
N GLY A 345 20.81 1.41 -12.27
CA GLY A 345 19.51 1.27 -12.92
C GLY A 345 19.50 1.87 -14.34
N ALA A 346 18.65 2.86 -14.57
CA ALA A 346 18.61 3.61 -15.83
C ALA A 346 19.57 4.82 -15.84
N THR A 347 20.19 5.13 -14.71
CA THR A 347 20.86 6.42 -14.46
C THR A 347 22.35 6.32 -14.70
N MET A 348 22.91 7.34 -15.35
CA MET A 348 24.34 7.52 -15.54
C MET A 348 24.85 8.66 -14.65
N SER A 349 25.92 8.38 -13.92
CA SER A 349 26.52 9.33 -12.97
C SER A 349 28.04 9.40 -13.17
N MET A 350 28.62 10.56 -12.85
CA MET A 350 30.07 10.75 -12.84
C MET A 350 30.55 11.43 -11.56
N SER A 351 31.74 11.07 -11.12
CA SER A 351 32.41 11.71 -9.98
C SER A 351 33.64 12.51 -10.42
N ASP A 352 33.87 13.66 -9.77
CA ASP A 352 35.10 14.46 -9.91
C ASP A 352 36.17 14.13 -8.85
N LEU A 353 35.93 13.11 -8.04
CA LEU A 353 36.85 12.54 -7.07
C LEU A 353 36.74 11.02 -7.03
N PHE A 354 37.79 10.34 -6.60
CA PHE A 354 37.73 8.89 -6.44
C PHE A 354 36.97 8.53 -5.16
N ASP A 355 35.90 7.77 -5.31
CA ASP A 355 35.06 7.25 -4.25
C ASP A 355 35.15 5.71 -4.23
N PRO A 356 35.86 5.11 -3.26
CA PRO A 356 36.00 3.66 -3.16
C PRO A 356 34.70 2.95 -2.77
N GLU A 357 33.75 3.65 -2.13
CA GLU A 357 32.50 3.09 -1.64
C GLU A 357 31.36 3.21 -2.65
N TYR A 358 31.56 3.98 -3.74
CA TYR A 358 30.55 4.20 -4.78
C TYR A 358 29.22 4.77 -4.22
N TYR A 359 29.30 5.74 -3.31
CA TYR A 359 28.15 6.45 -2.77
C TYR A 359 27.67 7.54 -3.75
N VAL A 360 26.98 7.10 -4.80
CA VAL A 360 26.62 7.92 -5.98
C VAL A 360 25.76 9.14 -5.64
N GLY A 361 24.95 9.09 -4.59
CA GLY A 361 24.08 10.20 -4.16
C GLY A 361 24.81 11.47 -3.71
N GLU A 362 26.13 11.43 -3.52
CA GLU A 362 26.96 12.61 -3.24
C GLU A 362 27.86 13.01 -4.42
N TRP A 363 27.76 12.29 -5.54
CA TRP A 363 28.59 12.57 -6.69
C TRP A 363 28.16 13.87 -7.35
N LYS A 364 29.14 14.70 -7.70
CA LYS A 364 28.90 16.03 -8.28
C LYS A 364 28.07 16.01 -9.56
N TYR A 365 28.18 14.94 -10.35
CA TYR A 365 27.43 14.75 -11.58
C TYR A 365 26.55 13.50 -11.50
N GLU A 366 25.95 13.26 -10.35
CA GLU A 366 24.86 12.30 -10.19
C GLU A 366 23.76 12.58 -11.24
N GLY A 367 23.32 11.51 -11.92
CA GLY A 367 22.17 11.57 -12.82
C GLY A 367 22.31 12.54 -13.99
N PHE A 368 23.53 12.73 -14.50
CA PHE A 368 23.76 13.64 -15.64
C PHE A 368 23.01 13.19 -16.91
N ALA A 369 22.66 11.90 -17.01
CA ALA A 369 21.81 11.34 -18.04
C ALA A 369 21.06 10.08 -17.56
N GLU A 370 19.94 9.75 -18.19
CA GLU A 370 19.09 8.61 -17.82
C GLU A 370 18.51 7.96 -19.08
N PHE A 371 18.55 6.63 -19.14
CA PHE A 371 17.94 5.86 -20.22
C PHE A 371 16.42 5.87 -20.14
N ARG A 372 15.76 5.91 -21.30
CA ARG A 372 14.31 5.78 -21.46
C ARG A 372 13.97 4.57 -22.32
N GLU A 373 12.68 4.20 -22.35
CA GLU A 373 12.21 3.11 -23.23
C GLU A 373 12.59 3.35 -24.70
N GLY A 374 12.51 4.60 -25.16
CA GLY A 374 12.90 5.00 -26.51
C GLY A 374 14.36 4.75 -26.85
N ASP A 375 15.24 4.75 -25.84
CA ASP A 375 16.68 4.51 -25.97
C ASP A 375 17.03 3.02 -26.00
N GLY A 376 16.03 2.14 -25.81
CA GLY A 376 16.22 0.70 -25.80
C GLY A 376 16.27 0.06 -24.42
N PHE A 377 15.93 0.80 -23.36
CA PHE A 377 15.90 0.30 -22.00
C PHE A 377 14.58 -0.43 -21.72
N ASP A 378 14.62 -1.60 -21.10
CA ASP A 378 13.41 -2.34 -20.70
C ASP A 378 13.24 -2.27 -19.18
N PHE A 379 12.31 -1.41 -18.73
CA PHE A 379 12.07 -1.20 -17.31
C PHE A 379 11.50 -2.41 -16.59
N ILE A 380 10.83 -3.32 -17.29
CA ILE A 380 10.31 -4.54 -16.66
C ILE A 380 11.44 -5.52 -16.39
N LEU A 381 12.36 -5.71 -17.34
CA LEU A 381 13.55 -6.54 -17.11
C LEU A 381 14.47 -5.95 -16.03
N TRP A 382 14.57 -4.62 -15.95
CA TRP A 382 15.27 -3.97 -14.86
C TRP A 382 14.55 -4.19 -13.51
N GLN A 383 13.23 -4.02 -13.45
CA GLN A 383 12.45 -4.26 -12.23
C GLN A 383 12.58 -5.73 -11.77
N GLU A 384 12.55 -6.69 -12.70
CA GLU A 384 12.78 -8.11 -12.40
C GLU A 384 14.15 -8.34 -11.75
N HIS A 385 15.20 -7.66 -12.22
CA HIS A 385 16.53 -7.70 -11.60
C HIS A 385 16.55 -7.03 -10.24
N TYR A 386 15.93 -5.84 -10.13
CA TYR A 386 15.85 -5.09 -8.88
C TYR A 386 15.13 -5.89 -7.78
N ASP A 387 14.00 -6.53 -8.11
CA ASP A 387 13.23 -7.35 -7.17
C ASP A 387 14.00 -8.60 -6.70
N SER A 388 15.02 -9.04 -7.46
CA SER A 388 15.98 -10.07 -7.04
C SER A 388 17.10 -9.54 -6.14
N MET A 389 17.00 -8.28 -5.69
CA MET A 389 18.01 -7.57 -4.90
C MET A 389 19.39 -7.51 -5.57
N GLY A 390 19.42 -7.57 -6.91
CA GLY A 390 20.66 -7.59 -7.68
C GLY A 390 21.53 -8.84 -7.50
N GLU A 391 21.00 -9.92 -6.90
CA GLU A 391 21.77 -11.14 -6.65
C GLU A 391 22.08 -11.93 -7.94
N ASP A 392 21.32 -11.72 -9.01
CA ASP A 392 21.54 -12.40 -10.29
C ASP A 392 22.47 -11.59 -11.21
N GLU A 393 23.78 -11.81 -11.08
CA GLU A 393 24.80 -11.25 -11.98
C GLU A 393 24.60 -11.64 -13.46
N ASN A 394 23.80 -12.67 -13.75
CA ASN A 394 23.48 -13.13 -15.10
C ASN A 394 22.09 -12.69 -15.57
N SER A 395 21.44 -11.76 -14.86
CA SER A 395 20.15 -11.24 -15.30
C SER A 395 20.27 -10.54 -16.66
N PRO A 396 19.16 -10.43 -17.42
CA PRO A 396 19.14 -9.67 -18.67
C PRO A 396 19.63 -8.23 -18.50
N TYR A 397 19.36 -7.59 -17.36
CA TYR A 397 19.82 -6.24 -17.05
C TYR A 397 21.32 -6.19 -16.80
N ALA A 398 21.85 -7.04 -15.91
CA ALA A 398 23.27 -7.05 -15.55
C ALA A 398 24.14 -7.31 -16.80
N LEU A 399 23.75 -8.29 -17.61
CA LEU A 399 24.41 -8.61 -18.88
C LEU A 399 24.31 -7.47 -19.90
N ALA A 400 23.17 -6.77 -19.97
CA ALA A 400 22.99 -5.65 -20.90
C ALA A 400 23.85 -4.45 -20.50
N MET A 401 23.83 -4.06 -19.22
CA MET A 401 24.60 -2.90 -18.73
C MET A 401 26.11 -3.15 -18.79
N SER A 402 26.56 -4.38 -18.50
CA SER A 402 27.95 -4.79 -18.72
C SER A 402 28.37 -4.58 -20.18
N LYS A 403 27.56 -5.05 -21.14
CA LYS A 403 27.82 -4.83 -22.57
C LYS A 403 27.77 -3.37 -22.99
N VAL A 404 26.94 -2.54 -22.34
CA VAL A 404 26.92 -1.09 -22.59
C VAL A 404 28.26 -0.48 -22.21
N ILE A 405 28.79 -0.79 -21.03
CA ILE A 405 30.11 -0.30 -20.57
C ILE A 405 31.22 -0.78 -21.50
N GLU A 406 31.24 -2.07 -21.86
CA GLU A 406 32.20 -2.62 -22.83
C GLU A 406 32.12 -1.92 -24.19
N GLY A 407 30.90 -1.66 -24.67
CA GLY A 407 30.64 -0.95 -25.92
C GLY A 407 31.15 0.49 -25.92
N LEU A 408 30.96 1.22 -24.81
CA LEU A 408 31.49 2.58 -24.63
C LEU A 408 33.02 2.61 -24.68
N HIS A 409 33.69 1.63 -24.06
CA HIS A 409 35.14 1.46 -24.17
C HIS A 409 35.57 1.15 -25.60
N ALA A 410 34.90 0.20 -26.27
CA ALA A 410 35.21 -0.18 -27.65
C ALA A 410 35.08 1.00 -28.63
N ARG A 411 34.11 1.90 -28.40
CA ARG A 411 33.90 3.12 -29.19
C ARG A 411 34.77 4.29 -28.77
N LYS A 412 35.56 4.14 -27.72
CA LYS A 412 36.36 5.21 -27.12
C LYS A 412 35.51 6.42 -26.72
N ALA A 413 34.30 6.18 -26.24
CA ALA A 413 33.36 7.23 -25.83
C ALA A 413 33.95 8.11 -24.71
N PHE A 414 34.77 7.53 -23.83
CA PHE A 414 35.40 8.25 -22.73
C PHE A 414 36.62 9.12 -23.14
N ASP A 415 37.11 9.04 -24.38
CA ASP A 415 38.23 9.86 -24.85
C ASP A 415 37.86 11.35 -24.99
N HIS A 416 36.57 11.67 -24.99
CA HIS A 416 36.09 13.06 -24.97
C HIS A 416 36.21 13.71 -23.58
N LEU A 417 36.43 12.92 -22.52
CA LEU A 417 36.54 13.41 -21.15
C LEU A 417 37.99 13.68 -20.76
N LYS A 418 38.22 14.72 -19.94
CA LYS A 418 39.44 14.82 -19.14
C LYS A 418 39.32 13.81 -18.00
N ARG A 419 40.17 12.78 -17.99
CA ARG A 419 40.10 11.66 -17.04
C ARG A 419 41.25 11.70 -16.03
N SER A 420 40.99 11.21 -14.82
CA SER A 420 42.05 10.91 -13.86
C SER A 420 42.91 9.73 -14.35
N LYS A 421 44.07 9.51 -13.71
CA LYS A 421 44.94 8.37 -14.03
C LYS A 421 44.32 7.01 -13.64
N ASN A 422 43.47 7.01 -12.63
CA ASN A 422 42.76 5.86 -12.09
C ASN A 422 41.27 5.90 -12.47
N PHE A 423 40.96 6.32 -13.69
CA PHE A 423 39.58 6.41 -14.15
C PHE A 423 38.93 5.02 -14.19
N GLU A 424 37.78 4.88 -13.53
CA GLU A 424 37.04 3.62 -13.44
C GLU A 424 35.63 3.74 -14.02
N THR A 425 35.13 2.64 -14.58
CA THR A 425 33.76 2.51 -15.08
C THR A 425 33.11 1.29 -14.46
N LYS A 426 31.90 1.42 -13.92
CA LYS A 426 31.25 0.30 -13.23
C LYS A 426 29.74 0.32 -13.42
N MET A 427 29.12 -0.85 -13.49
CA MET A 427 27.68 -0.99 -13.26
C MET A 427 27.51 -1.29 -11.77
N ILE A 428 26.64 -0.54 -11.11
CA ILE A 428 26.32 -0.76 -9.70
C ILE A 428 24.86 -1.18 -9.57
N ASP A 429 24.64 -2.15 -8.69
CA ASP A 429 23.31 -2.53 -8.24
C ASP A 429 22.92 -1.63 -7.07
N HIS A 430 21.63 -1.29 -6.98
CA HIS A 430 21.10 -0.61 -5.80
C HIS A 430 21.22 -1.55 -4.60
N LEU A 431 22.24 -1.33 -3.76
CA LEU A 431 22.36 -1.96 -2.45
C LEU A 431 21.62 -1.07 -1.45
N TYR A 432 20.40 -1.49 -1.05
CA TYR A 432 19.66 -0.86 0.05
C TYR A 432 19.97 -1.54 1.39
#